data_AF-A0A7S1MRW7-F1
#
_entry.id   AF-A0A7S1MRW7-F1
#
_cell.length_a   1.000
_cell.length_b   1.000
_cell.length_c   1.000
_cell.angle_alpha   90.00
_cell.angle_beta   90.00
_cell.angle_gamma   90.00
#
_symmetry.space_group_name_H-M   'P 1'
#
loop_
_entity.id
_entity.type
_entity.pdbx_description
1 polymer ?
#
loop_
_entity_poly.entity_id
_entity_poly.type
_entity_poly.pdbx_seq_one_letter_code
_entity_poly.pdbx_strand_id
1 'polypeptide(L)'
;NSFCTLLLPLQASPCTPMARALSIIAVAAAFLLVGAAATAKDDIDALRVKALEHAIAKNGFRGEPATVPALNVTQFLGRWYEVYQDWITANTFQRDSYCATADYGIDTAVAGRITVANKEHQGSITGPEVNVSGYAYQPDPQTYPGRLVVYLHGDHASPFPAPYWVLKLGPVVDGKYDYAVVSDNFRLTLFVLARDVARFESTYAPSVLAWLAANGFTEFWNKPQKLTQANCTYFPF
;
A
#
# COMPACT_ATOMS: atom_id res chain seq x y z
N ASN A 1 -21.25 41.89 30.90
CA ASN A 1 -20.13 40.94 30.74
C ASN A 1 -20.34 39.76 31.67
N SER A 2 -20.43 38.59 31.05
CA SER A 2 -20.27 37.22 31.56
C SER A 2 -21.14 36.73 32.72
N PHE A 3 -22.12 35.92 32.32
CA PHE A 3 -22.76 34.91 33.15
C PHE A 3 -21.81 33.73 33.42
N CYS A 4 -21.82 33.26 34.66
CA CYS A 4 -21.31 31.95 35.06
C CYS A 4 -22.45 31.26 35.82
N THR A 5 -22.96 30.15 35.29
CA THR A 5 -23.68 29.16 36.11
C THR A 5 -23.34 27.76 35.64
N LEU A 6 -22.84 26.99 36.60
CA LEU A 6 -22.54 25.57 36.63
C LEU A 6 -23.74 24.67 36.27
N LEU A 7 -23.48 23.50 35.65
CA LEU A 7 -23.71 22.14 36.21
C LEU A 7 -23.51 21.04 35.12
N LEU A 8 -22.54 20.15 35.36
CA LEU A 8 -22.23 18.86 34.69
C LEU A 8 -23.28 17.76 35.02
N PRO A 9 -23.21 16.49 34.53
CA PRO A 9 -22.41 15.85 33.45
C PRO A 9 -23.25 14.87 32.56
N LEU A 10 -22.56 14.05 31.74
CA LEU A 10 -23.01 12.85 30.99
C LEU A 10 -23.72 13.06 29.64
N GLN A 11 -22.95 12.93 28.55
CA GLN A 11 -22.96 11.70 27.73
C GLN A 11 -21.90 11.84 26.63
N ALA A 12 -20.76 11.17 26.84
CA ALA A 12 -19.94 10.74 25.72
C ALA A 12 -20.67 9.57 25.06
N SER A 13 -21.20 9.78 23.85
CA SER A 13 -21.66 8.67 22.99
C SER A 13 -20.59 8.36 21.95
N PRO A 14 -20.25 7.08 21.73
CA PRO A 14 -19.16 6.64 20.87
C PRO A 14 -19.59 6.49 19.41
N CYS A 15 -18.61 6.62 18.51
CA CYS A 15 -18.50 6.00 17.19
C CYS A 15 -19.75 5.91 16.27
N THR A 16 -19.67 6.57 15.12
CA THR A 16 -20.10 5.93 13.86
C THR A 16 -18.90 5.76 12.92
N PRO A 17 -18.63 4.54 12.41
CA PRO A 17 -17.56 4.26 11.44
C PRO A 17 -17.81 4.95 10.08
N MET A 18 -18.99 5.53 9.89
CA MET A 18 -19.47 6.14 8.66
C MET A 18 -18.79 7.49 8.34
N ALA A 19 -18.37 8.25 9.36
CA ALA A 19 -17.72 9.56 9.15
C ALA A 19 -16.28 9.44 8.63
N ARG A 20 -15.57 8.34 8.95
CA ARG A 20 -14.24 8.05 8.40
C ARG A 20 -14.29 7.58 6.95
N ALA A 21 -15.40 6.97 6.52
CA ALA A 21 -15.59 6.56 5.13
C ALA A 21 -15.68 7.76 4.18
N LEU A 22 -16.29 8.88 4.60
CA LEU A 22 -16.42 10.09 3.77
C LEU A 22 -15.08 10.73 3.38
N SER A 23 -14.06 10.63 4.23
CA SER A 23 -12.72 11.15 3.91
C SER A 23 -11.96 10.29 2.89
N ILE A 24 -12.30 9.01 2.76
CA ILE A 24 -11.69 8.06 1.81
C ILE A 24 -12.37 8.13 0.43
N ILE A 25 -13.66 8.50 0.38
CA ILE A 25 -14.38 8.80 -0.87
C ILE A 25 -13.63 9.88 -1.68
N ALA A 26 -13.01 10.85 -1.01
CA ALA A 26 -12.19 11.87 -1.66
C ALA A 26 -10.87 11.33 -2.26
N VAL A 27 -10.26 10.28 -1.70
CA VAL A 27 -8.95 9.75 -2.11
C VAL A 27 -9.05 8.93 -3.41
N ALA A 28 -10.14 8.19 -3.58
CA ALA A 28 -10.46 7.48 -4.81
C ALA A 28 -10.90 8.43 -5.94
N ALA A 29 -11.70 9.45 -5.60
CA ALA A 29 -12.23 10.40 -6.56
C ALA A 29 -11.19 11.44 -7.03
N ALA A 30 -10.18 11.77 -6.20
CA ALA A 30 -9.18 12.79 -6.53
C ALA A 30 -8.26 12.40 -7.70
N PHE A 31 -8.03 11.11 -7.97
CA PHE A 31 -7.23 10.67 -9.12
C PHE A 31 -8.00 10.62 -10.45
N LEU A 32 -9.33 10.85 -10.44
CA LEU A 32 -10.18 10.74 -11.63
C LEU A 32 -10.69 12.08 -12.17
N LEU A 33 -10.42 13.20 -11.48
CA LEU A 33 -11.05 14.50 -11.79
C LEU A 33 -10.13 15.55 -12.44
N VAL A 34 -9.01 15.15 -13.04
CA VAL A 34 -8.23 16.06 -13.89
C VAL A 34 -8.65 15.90 -15.35
N GLY A 35 -9.66 16.68 -15.75
CA GLY A 35 -9.72 17.32 -17.07
C GLY A 35 -10.40 16.61 -18.25
N ALA A 36 -11.55 17.17 -18.64
CA ALA A 36 -12.10 17.34 -19.99
C ALA A 36 -13.02 16.25 -20.62
N ALA A 37 -14.26 16.70 -20.88
CA ALA A 37 -15.26 16.29 -21.87
C ALA A 37 -15.61 14.79 -22.03
N ALA A 38 -16.87 14.48 -21.69
CA ALA A 38 -17.51 13.17 -21.78
C ALA A 38 -17.28 12.41 -23.11
N THR A 39 -16.55 11.31 -23.04
CA THR A 39 -16.32 10.28 -24.07
C THR A 39 -16.57 8.88 -23.46
N ALA A 40 -16.57 7.80 -24.24
CA ALA A 40 -16.73 6.41 -23.75
C ALA A 40 -15.70 6.00 -22.66
N LYS A 41 -14.62 6.78 -22.52
CA LYS A 41 -13.66 6.69 -21.41
C LYS A 41 -14.30 7.08 -20.05
N ASP A 42 -15.21 8.04 -20.04
CA ASP A 42 -15.93 8.49 -18.84
C ASP A 42 -16.94 7.45 -18.33
N ASP A 43 -17.57 6.67 -19.22
CA ASP A 43 -18.44 5.57 -18.82
C ASP A 43 -17.65 4.42 -18.18
N ILE A 44 -16.47 4.12 -18.72
CA ILE A 44 -15.54 3.14 -18.14
C ILE A 44 -15.02 3.65 -16.79
N ASP A 45 -14.66 4.93 -16.68
CA ASP A 45 -14.17 5.53 -15.45
C ASP A 45 -15.27 5.60 -14.38
N ALA A 46 -16.53 5.87 -14.74
CA ALA A 46 -17.69 5.78 -13.83
C ALA A 46 -17.98 4.34 -13.36
N LEU A 47 -17.82 3.33 -14.24
CA LEU A 47 -17.93 1.92 -13.85
C LEU A 47 -16.82 1.51 -12.87
N ARG A 48 -15.61 2.06 -13.04
CA ARG A 48 -14.47 1.83 -12.14
C ARG A 48 -14.68 2.46 -10.76
N VAL A 49 -15.23 3.68 -10.68
CA VAL A 49 -15.60 4.32 -9.41
C VAL A 49 -16.61 3.46 -8.65
N LYS A 50 -17.68 3.01 -9.33
CA LYS A 50 -18.69 2.14 -8.69
C LYS A 50 -18.09 0.83 -8.20
N ALA A 51 -17.14 0.25 -8.94
CA ALA A 51 -16.45 -0.96 -8.50
C ALA A 51 -15.57 -0.71 -7.26
N LEU A 52 -14.91 0.44 -7.17
CA LEU A 52 -14.12 0.84 -6.01
C LEU A 52 -15.00 1.15 -4.78
N GLU A 53 -16.13 1.83 -4.96
CA GLU A 53 -17.12 2.04 -3.90
C GLU A 53 -17.66 0.69 -3.39
N HIS A 54 -17.99 -0.22 -4.30
CA HIS A 54 -18.41 -1.57 -3.95
C HIS A 54 -17.31 -2.35 -3.22
N ALA A 55 -16.04 -2.22 -3.65
CA ALA A 55 -14.89 -2.83 -3.00
C ALA A 55 -14.71 -2.32 -1.57
N ILE A 56 -14.77 -1.00 -1.37
CA ILE A 56 -14.69 -0.37 -0.04
C ILE A 56 -15.83 -0.86 0.84
N ALA A 57 -17.06 -0.88 0.33
CA ALA A 57 -18.21 -1.37 1.08
C ALA A 57 -18.03 -2.85 1.47
N LYS A 58 -17.71 -3.72 0.51
CA LYS A 58 -17.51 -5.16 0.71
C LYS A 58 -16.37 -5.46 1.69
N ASN A 59 -15.25 -4.74 1.58
CA ASN A 59 -14.11 -4.91 2.49
C ASN A 59 -14.37 -4.30 3.87
N GLY A 60 -15.17 -3.23 3.96
CA GLY A 60 -15.71 -2.74 5.22
C GLY A 60 -16.53 -3.82 5.96
N PHE A 61 -17.32 -4.62 5.24
CA PHE A 61 -18.02 -5.77 5.82
C PHE A 61 -17.10 -6.94 6.20
N ARG A 62 -15.98 -7.14 5.51
CA ARG A 62 -14.98 -8.19 5.84
C ARG A 62 -14.09 -7.81 7.04
N GLY A 63 -14.14 -6.56 7.49
CA GLY A 63 -13.24 -6.03 8.50
C GLY A 63 -11.82 -5.81 7.97
N GLU A 64 -11.02 -5.10 8.75
CA GLU A 64 -9.61 -4.82 8.43
C GLU A 64 -8.80 -6.13 8.30
N PRO A 65 -7.79 -6.21 7.41
CA PRO A 65 -6.89 -7.35 7.40
C PRO A 65 -6.03 -7.38 8.67
N ALA A 66 -5.76 -8.58 9.16
CA ALA A 66 -4.80 -8.77 10.25
C ALA A 66 -3.38 -8.44 9.74
N THR A 67 -2.60 -7.77 10.58
CA THR A 67 -1.17 -7.49 10.34
C THR A 67 -0.30 -8.45 11.13
N VAL A 68 1.00 -8.50 10.80
CA VAL A 68 1.95 -9.30 11.58
C VAL A 68 1.96 -8.87 13.07
N PRO A 69 2.06 -9.82 14.01
CA PRO A 69 2.03 -9.54 15.44
C PRO A 69 3.37 -9.01 15.97
N ALA A 70 4.43 -9.04 15.15
CA ALA A 70 5.72 -8.45 15.44
C ALA A 70 6.39 -8.06 14.12
N LEU A 71 7.12 -6.95 14.15
CA LEU A 71 7.91 -6.47 13.01
C LEU A 71 9.28 -5.99 13.51
N ASN A 72 10.34 -6.68 13.09
CA ASN A 72 11.70 -6.19 13.29
C ASN A 72 12.07 -5.25 12.14
N VAL A 73 12.00 -3.94 12.39
CA VAL A 73 12.28 -2.91 11.37
C VAL A 73 13.67 -3.08 10.75
N THR A 74 14.69 -3.41 11.54
CA THR A 74 16.07 -3.58 11.05
C THR A 74 16.18 -4.73 10.03
N GLN A 75 15.38 -5.79 10.20
CA GLN A 75 15.31 -6.91 9.23
C GLN A 75 14.53 -6.56 7.97
N PHE A 76 13.72 -5.49 8.00
CA PHE A 76 12.94 -4.98 6.87
C PHE A 76 13.71 -3.98 6.00
N LEU A 77 14.74 -3.31 6.54
CA LEU A 77 15.57 -2.36 5.79
C LEU A 77 16.32 -3.00 4.62
N GLY A 78 16.70 -2.17 3.63
CA GLY A 78 17.37 -2.54 2.40
C GLY A 78 16.40 -2.73 1.23
N ARG A 79 16.94 -3.10 0.08
CA ARG A 79 16.21 -3.25 -1.19
C ARG A 79 15.24 -4.42 -1.22
N TRP A 80 14.06 -4.16 -1.77
CA TRP A 80 13.03 -5.14 -2.11
C TRP A 80 12.69 -5.07 -3.59
N TYR A 81 12.34 -6.23 -4.17
CA TYR A 81 11.80 -6.37 -5.52
C TYR A 81 10.31 -6.66 -5.43
N GLU A 82 9.49 -5.87 -6.10
CA GLU A 82 8.06 -6.11 -6.14
C GLU A 82 7.72 -7.20 -7.18
N VAL A 83 7.23 -8.33 -6.70
CA VAL A 83 6.97 -9.51 -7.54
C VAL A 83 5.49 -9.65 -7.91
N TYR A 84 4.58 -9.12 -7.07
CA TYR A 84 3.17 -9.01 -7.39
C TYR A 84 2.60 -7.68 -6.89
N GLN A 85 1.73 -7.11 -7.71
CA GLN A 85 0.88 -5.97 -7.39
C GLN A 85 -0.59 -6.36 -7.55
N ASP A 86 -1.52 -5.40 -7.47
CA ASP A 86 -2.90 -5.61 -7.91
C ASP A 86 -3.32 -4.62 -9.02
N TRP A 87 -4.56 -4.75 -9.48
CA TRP A 87 -5.08 -3.93 -10.57
C TRP A 87 -5.19 -2.45 -10.20
N ILE A 88 -5.53 -2.13 -8.96
CA ILE A 88 -5.66 -0.73 -8.51
C ILE A 88 -4.29 -0.07 -8.53
N THR A 89 -3.28 -0.71 -7.94
CA THR A 89 -1.89 -0.27 -7.98
C THR A 89 -1.40 -0.09 -9.43
N ALA A 90 -1.59 -1.11 -10.27
CA ALA A 90 -1.17 -1.13 -11.68
C ALA A 90 -1.91 -0.12 -12.59
N ASN A 91 -2.99 0.50 -12.12
CA ASN A 91 -3.78 1.46 -12.90
C ASN A 91 -3.86 2.85 -12.25
N THR A 92 -3.14 3.07 -11.15
CA THR A 92 -3.07 4.37 -10.48
C THR A 92 -1.63 4.89 -10.51
N PHE A 93 -0.84 4.60 -9.47
CA PHE A 93 0.48 5.20 -9.25
C PHE A 93 1.66 4.34 -9.74
N GLN A 94 1.44 3.08 -10.17
CA GLN A 94 2.44 2.23 -10.83
C GLN A 94 1.98 1.78 -12.22
N ARG A 95 1.33 2.69 -12.96
CA ARG A 95 0.79 2.38 -14.28
C ARG A 95 1.91 1.99 -15.23
N ASP A 96 1.78 0.81 -15.87
CA ASP A 96 2.74 0.32 -16.89
C ASP A 96 4.18 0.29 -16.36
N SER A 97 4.32 -0.15 -15.10
CA SER A 97 5.57 -0.30 -14.36
C SER A 97 6.28 -1.61 -14.68
N TYR A 98 7.61 -1.56 -14.66
CA TYR A 98 8.50 -2.72 -14.82
C TYR A 98 9.65 -2.61 -13.81
N CYS A 99 10.14 -3.77 -13.35
CA CYS A 99 11.33 -3.86 -12.51
C CYS A 99 11.26 -3.01 -11.22
N ALA A 100 10.06 -2.86 -10.66
CA ALA A 100 9.88 -1.98 -9.51
C ALA A 100 10.64 -2.49 -8.29
N THR A 101 11.25 -1.55 -7.58
CA THR A 101 12.00 -1.78 -6.36
C THR A 101 11.56 -0.80 -5.29
N ALA A 102 11.67 -1.22 -4.04
CA ALA A 102 11.48 -0.37 -2.87
C ALA A 102 12.69 -0.47 -1.96
N ASP A 103 13.28 0.67 -1.66
CA ASP A 103 14.50 0.82 -0.91
C ASP A 103 14.21 1.49 0.43
N TYR A 104 14.51 0.79 1.53
CA TYR A 104 14.23 1.27 2.88
C TYR A 104 15.51 1.52 3.70
N GLY A 105 15.64 2.71 4.27
CA GLY A 105 16.76 3.10 5.13
C GLY A 105 16.30 3.64 6.48
N ILE A 106 17.23 3.78 7.43
CA ILE A 106 16.96 4.54 8.65
C ILE A 106 17.05 6.03 8.32
N ASP A 107 16.04 6.79 8.71
CA ASP A 107 16.09 8.24 8.68
C ASP A 107 16.99 8.73 9.84
N THR A 108 18.19 9.21 9.51
CA THR A 108 19.14 9.72 10.50
C THR A 108 18.78 11.11 11.01
N ALA A 109 17.86 11.81 10.33
CA ALA A 109 17.42 13.14 10.73
C ALA A 109 16.22 13.09 11.68
N VAL A 110 15.37 12.06 11.58
CA VAL A 110 14.19 11.91 12.45
C VAL A 110 14.09 10.50 13.01
N ALA A 111 14.25 10.39 14.34
CA ALA A 111 14.17 9.11 15.04
C ALA A 111 12.82 8.41 14.81
N GLY A 112 12.87 7.10 14.57
CA GLY A 112 11.67 6.27 14.33
C GLY A 112 11.09 6.36 12.92
N ARG A 113 11.69 7.18 12.03
CA ARG A 113 11.34 7.20 10.60
C ARG A 113 12.23 6.28 9.78
N ILE A 114 11.64 5.77 8.72
CA ILE A 114 12.25 4.92 7.70
C ILE A 114 12.22 5.73 6.40
N THR A 115 13.34 5.91 5.73
CA THR A 115 13.34 6.51 4.38
C THR A 115 12.77 5.50 3.38
N VAL A 116 12.01 5.99 2.41
CA VAL A 116 11.42 5.18 1.35
C VAL A 116 11.87 5.76 0.01
N ALA A 117 12.39 4.91 -0.87
CA ALA A 117 12.59 5.25 -2.27
C ALA A 117 12.04 4.12 -3.14
N ASN A 118 11.04 4.41 -3.95
CA ASN A 118 10.50 3.47 -4.92
C ASN A 118 11.01 3.87 -6.30
N LYS A 119 11.49 2.90 -7.08
CA LYS A 119 12.03 3.12 -8.43
C LYS A 119 11.51 2.04 -9.37
N GLU A 120 11.17 2.44 -10.58
CA GLU A 120 10.69 1.55 -11.64
C GLU A 120 11.11 2.03 -13.04
N HIS A 121 11.02 1.15 -14.02
CA HIS A 121 11.04 1.53 -15.42
C HIS A 121 9.62 1.72 -15.96
N GLN A 122 9.39 2.81 -16.68
CA GLN A 122 8.10 3.13 -17.27
C GLN A 122 7.94 2.57 -18.69
N GLY A 123 6.90 1.77 -18.93
CA GLY A 123 6.49 1.32 -20.27
C GLY A 123 7.28 0.17 -20.89
N SER A 124 8.46 -0.16 -20.35
CA SER A 124 9.22 -1.36 -20.70
C SER A 124 10.31 -1.63 -19.67
N ILE A 125 10.96 -2.80 -19.72
CA ILE A 125 12.11 -3.15 -18.87
C ILE A 125 13.34 -2.26 -19.08
N THR A 126 13.37 -1.44 -20.14
CA THR A 126 14.43 -0.45 -20.43
C THR A 126 13.87 0.97 -20.54
N GLY A 127 12.67 1.20 -20.02
CA GLY A 127 12.02 2.50 -20.04
C GLY A 127 12.76 3.55 -19.20
N PRO A 128 12.35 4.82 -19.24
CA PRO A 128 12.91 5.82 -18.34
C PRO A 128 12.63 5.47 -16.86
N GLU A 129 13.50 5.95 -15.98
CA GLU A 129 13.31 5.85 -14.53
C GLU A 129 12.10 6.69 -14.12
N VAL A 130 11.21 6.08 -13.34
CA VAL A 130 10.26 6.79 -12.49
C VAL A 130 10.67 6.52 -11.05
N ASN A 131 10.81 7.59 -10.27
CA ASN A 131 11.11 7.48 -8.85
C ASN A 131 10.19 8.35 -7.99
N VAL A 132 9.91 7.84 -6.80
CA VAL A 132 9.22 8.58 -5.74
C VAL A 132 9.93 8.30 -4.42
N SER A 133 10.04 9.31 -3.58
CA SER A 133 10.76 9.20 -2.31
C SER A 133 9.95 9.77 -1.17
N GLY A 134 10.26 9.36 0.05
CA GLY A 134 9.58 9.86 1.23
C GLY A 134 9.97 9.09 2.47
N TYR A 135 9.00 8.88 3.35
CA TYR A 135 9.24 8.23 4.63
C TYR A 135 8.07 7.40 5.11
N ALA A 136 8.37 6.44 5.98
CA ALA A 136 7.41 5.64 6.70
C ALA A 136 7.65 5.72 8.20
N TYR A 137 6.61 5.48 8.99
CA TYR A 137 6.73 5.31 10.44
C TYR A 137 5.59 4.43 10.97
N GLN A 138 5.79 3.81 12.14
CA GLN A 138 4.77 3.06 12.86
C GLN A 138 4.08 4.02 13.85
N PRO A 139 2.78 4.34 13.69
CA PRO A 139 2.09 5.26 14.61
C PRO A 139 1.91 4.68 16.01
N ASP A 140 1.72 3.36 16.10
CA ASP A 140 1.54 2.62 17.36
C ASP A 140 2.19 1.23 17.27
N PRO A 141 3.54 1.15 17.36
CA PRO A 141 4.26 -0.11 17.18
C PRO A 141 4.03 -1.12 18.32
N GLN A 142 3.55 -0.68 19.48
CA GLN A 142 3.32 -1.57 20.63
C GLN A 142 2.01 -2.35 20.46
N THR A 143 0.96 -1.68 19.97
CA THR A 143 -0.33 -2.34 19.74
C THR A 143 -0.43 -2.94 18.34
N TYR A 144 0.14 -2.26 17.33
CA TYR A 144 -0.01 -2.61 15.93
C TYR A 144 1.33 -2.58 15.18
N PRO A 145 2.25 -3.51 15.48
CA PRO A 145 3.61 -3.49 14.92
C PRO A 145 3.63 -3.58 13.39
N GLY A 146 2.68 -4.27 12.76
CA GLY A 146 2.60 -4.35 11.30
C GLY A 146 1.93 -3.16 10.61
N ARG A 147 1.45 -2.14 11.34
CA ARG A 147 0.75 -0.98 10.74
C ARG A 147 1.70 0.21 10.62
N LEU A 148 2.05 0.55 9.40
CA LEU A 148 2.80 1.76 9.08
C LEU A 148 1.92 2.75 8.33
N VAL A 149 2.37 4.00 8.32
CA VAL A 149 1.91 5.04 7.42
C VAL A 149 3.10 5.45 6.57
N VAL A 150 2.88 5.57 5.26
CA VAL A 150 3.87 6.04 4.29
C VAL A 150 3.46 7.40 3.77
N TYR A 151 4.42 8.30 3.67
CA TYR A 151 4.31 9.60 3.03
C TYR A 151 5.28 9.63 1.86
N LEU A 152 4.79 9.88 0.65
CA LEU A 152 5.63 10.00 -0.55
C LEU A 152 5.59 11.43 -1.10
N HIS A 153 6.67 11.81 -1.76
CA HIS A 153 6.89 13.06 -2.46
C HIS A 153 7.23 12.77 -3.92
N GLY A 154 6.85 13.69 -4.81
CA GLY A 154 7.09 13.61 -6.25
C GLY A 154 5.80 13.64 -7.07
N ASP A 155 5.92 13.86 -8.37
CA ASP A 155 4.77 14.01 -9.29
C ASP A 155 3.95 12.72 -9.44
N HIS A 156 4.54 11.57 -9.07
CA HIS A 156 3.91 10.25 -9.09
C HIS A 156 3.52 9.75 -7.69
N ALA A 157 3.61 10.60 -6.66
CA ALA A 157 3.29 10.22 -5.28
C ALA A 157 1.81 10.39 -4.94
N SER A 158 1.33 9.60 -3.97
CA SER A 158 0.05 9.88 -3.32
C SER A 158 0.05 11.27 -2.66
N PRO A 159 -0.98 12.10 -2.85
CA PRO A 159 -1.07 13.44 -2.24
C PRO A 159 -1.28 13.40 -0.71
N PHE A 160 -1.56 12.22 -0.14
CA PHE A 160 -1.84 12.04 1.27
C PHE A 160 -1.04 10.86 1.86
N PRO A 161 -0.81 10.85 3.19
CA PRO A 161 -0.26 9.69 3.87
C PRO A 161 -1.14 8.45 3.62
N ALA A 162 -0.52 7.35 3.21
CA ALA A 162 -1.20 6.11 2.87
C ALA A 162 -0.91 5.01 3.90
N PRO A 163 -1.90 4.17 4.25
CA PRO A 163 -1.67 2.96 5.04
C PRO A 163 -0.69 2.01 4.32
N TYR A 164 0.30 1.52 5.06
CA TYR A 164 1.25 0.51 4.60
C TYR A 164 1.32 -0.61 5.64
N TRP A 165 0.51 -1.64 5.46
CA TRP A 165 0.27 -2.66 6.48
C TRP A 165 0.92 -3.97 6.08
N VAL A 166 1.91 -4.40 6.86
CA VAL A 166 2.61 -5.67 6.67
C VAL A 166 1.70 -6.79 7.17
N LEU A 167 1.11 -7.52 6.23
CA LEU A 167 0.15 -8.58 6.52
C LEU A 167 0.83 -9.92 6.78
N LYS A 168 1.93 -10.17 6.07
CA LYS A 168 2.69 -11.42 6.17
C LYS A 168 4.17 -11.19 5.91
N LEU A 169 5.00 -11.94 6.62
CA LEU A 169 6.45 -11.97 6.45
C LEU A 169 6.91 -13.39 6.10
N GLY A 170 7.99 -13.45 5.32
CA GLY A 170 8.75 -14.66 5.08
C GLY A 170 9.73 -14.99 6.19
N PRO A 171 10.47 -16.11 6.06
CA PRO A 171 11.54 -16.45 6.98
C PRO A 171 12.65 -15.39 6.94
N VAL A 172 13.50 -15.41 7.95
CA VAL A 172 14.72 -14.59 7.99
C VAL A 172 15.86 -15.36 7.34
N VAL A 173 16.43 -14.82 6.28
CA VAL A 173 17.62 -15.33 5.56
C VAL A 173 18.68 -14.25 5.62
N ASP A 174 19.89 -14.60 6.07
CA ASP A 174 21.01 -13.65 6.24
C ASP A 174 20.65 -12.40 7.04
N GLY A 175 19.84 -12.59 8.09
CA GLY A 175 19.41 -11.52 8.99
C GLY A 175 18.36 -10.56 8.41
N LYS A 176 17.74 -10.88 7.26
CA LYS A 176 16.66 -10.10 6.64
C LYS A 176 15.43 -10.94 6.36
N TYR A 177 14.25 -10.34 6.44
CA TYR A 177 13.04 -11.02 5.95
C TYR A 177 13.16 -11.26 4.45
N ASP A 178 12.80 -12.46 4.02
CA ASP A 178 13.02 -12.91 2.64
C ASP A 178 11.89 -12.49 1.68
N TYR A 179 10.66 -12.40 2.20
CA TYR A 179 9.52 -11.81 1.50
C TYR A 179 8.60 -11.05 2.46
N ALA A 180 7.76 -10.18 1.91
CA ALA A 180 6.68 -9.52 2.63
C ALA A 180 5.42 -9.43 1.76
N VAL A 181 4.25 -9.50 2.39
CA VAL A 181 2.97 -9.13 1.78
C VAL A 181 2.48 -7.89 2.48
N VAL A 182 2.26 -6.83 1.71
CA VAL A 182 1.84 -5.52 2.20
C VAL A 182 0.58 -5.09 1.49
N SER A 183 -0.32 -4.44 2.22
CA SER A 183 -1.58 -3.92 1.71
C SER A 183 -2.02 -2.71 2.54
N ASP A 184 -3.24 -2.23 2.34
CA ASP A 184 -3.92 -1.24 3.16
C ASP A 184 -5.04 -1.87 4.00
N ASN A 185 -5.66 -1.05 4.86
CA ASN A 185 -6.70 -1.48 5.79
C ASN A 185 -8.01 -1.92 5.10
N PHE A 186 -8.15 -1.70 3.79
CA PHE A 186 -9.29 -2.12 2.97
C PHE A 186 -8.92 -3.13 1.89
N ARG A 187 -7.67 -3.63 1.80
CA ARG A 187 -7.23 -4.55 0.73
C ARG A 187 -7.46 -3.99 -0.68
N LEU A 188 -7.25 -2.69 -0.85
CA LEU A 188 -7.37 -1.99 -2.14
C LEU A 188 -6.06 -1.97 -2.92
N THR A 189 -4.93 -2.12 -2.24
CA THR A 189 -3.59 -2.15 -2.80
C THR A 189 -2.90 -3.42 -2.34
N LEU A 190 -2.01 -3.95 -3.15
CA LEU A 190 -1.21 -5.13 -2.85
C LEU A 190 0.21 -4.89 -3.34
N PHE A 191 1.17 -5.20 -2.48
CA PHE A 191 2.58 -5.25 -2.81
C PHE A 191 3.13 -6.54 -2.21
N VAL A 192 3.56 -7.47 -3.05
CA VAL A 192 4.33 -8.65 -2.63
C VAL A 192 5.77 -8.37 -2.96
N LEU A 193 6.59 -8.31 -1.91
CA LEU A 193 7.99 -7.91 -1.98
C LEU A 193 8.87 -9.13 -1.71
N ALA A 194 9.96 -9.26 -2.46
CA ALA A 194 10.95 -10.31 -2.31
C ALA A 194 12.37 -9.73 -2.22
N ARG A 195 13.26 -10.38 -1.46
CA ARG A 195 14.70 -10.08 -1.50
C ARG A 195 15.41 -10.71 -2.68
N ASP A 196 14.95 -11.89 -3.06
CA ASP A 196 15.45 -12.66 -4.19
C ASP A 196 14.25 -13.17 -4.99
N VAL A 197 14.12 -12.71 -6.23
CA VAL A 197 13.00 -13.02 -7.11
C VAL A 197 12.98 -14.51 -7.46
N ALA A 198 14.14 -15.11 -7.77
CA ALA A 198 14.22 -16.51 -8.18
C ALA A 198 13.87 -17.46 -7.01
N ARG A 199 14.36 -17.16 -5.81
CA ARG A 199 14.01 -17.88 -4.59
C ARG A 199 12.53 -17.72 -4.26
N PHE A 200 11.97 -16.51 -4.39
CA PHE A 200 10.55 -16.29 -4.14
C PHE A 200 9.68 -17.14 -5.07
N GLU A 201 9.94 -17.08 -6.37
CA GLU A 201 9.16 -17.78 -7.40
C GLU A 201 9.22 -19.31 -7.21
N SER A 202 10.40 -19.85 -6.93
CA SER A 202 10.59 -21.29 -6.76
C SER A 202 10.10 -21.84 -5.43
N THR A 203 10.16 -21.04 -4.35
CA THR A 203 9.97 -21.54 -2.98
C THR A 203 8.68 -21.04 -2.34
N TYR A 204 8.34 -19.76 -2.51
CA TYR A 204 7.29 -19.12 -1.71
C TYR A 204 6.02 -18.81 -2.50
N ALA A 205 6.12 -18.51 -3.80
CA ALA A 205 5.01 -18.02 -4.60
C ALA A 205 3.75 -18.90 -4.50
N PRO A 206 3.80 -20.25 -4.60
CA PRO A 206 2.58 -21.06 -4.47
C PRO A 206 1.87 -20.87 -3.12
N SER A 207 2.63 -20.86 -2.02
CA SER A 207 2.08 -20.69 -0.67
C SER A 207 1.58 -19.26 -0.40
N VAL A 208 2.27 -18.26 -0.93
CA VAL A 208 1.89 -16.85 -0.79
C VAL A 208 0.62 -16.54 -1.58
N LEU A 209 0.50 -17.05 -2.81
CA LEU A 209 -0.71 -16.90 -3.62
C LEU A 209 -1.92 -17.61 -3.01
N ALA A 210 -1.73 -18.83 -2.47
CA ALA A 210 -2.78 -19.52 -1.73
C ALA A 210 -3.21 -18.74 -0.48
N TRP A 211 -2.24 -18.17 0.25
CA TRP A 211 -2.53 -17.33 1.41
C TRP A 211 -3.29 -16.05 1.03
N LEU A 212 -2.88 -15.37 -0.05
CA LEU A 212 -3.57 -14.19 -0.57
C LEU A 212 -5.04 -14.48 -0.90
N ALA A 213 -5.30 -15.59 -1.59
CA ALA A 213 -6.66 -16.02 -1.90
C ALA A 213 -7.48 -16.27 -0.62
N ALA A 214 -6.90 -16.99 0.37
CA ALA A 214 -7.55 -17.24 1.65
C ALA A 214 -7.81 -15.97 2.49
N ASN A 215 -7.08 -14.88 2.22
CA ASN A 215 -7.18 -13.61 2.94
C ASN A 215 -7.94 -12.51 2.17
N GLY A 216 -8.66 -12.89 1.11
CA GLY A 216 -9.62 -12.02 0.41
C GLY A 216 -9.06 -11.23 -0.77
N PHE A 217 -7.86 -11.57 -1.26
CA PHE A 217 -7.26 -11.05 -2.49
C PHE A 217 -7.67 -11.90 -3.71
N THR A 218 -8.99 -11.95 -3.95
CA THR A 218 -9.60 -12.83 -4.97
C THR A 218 -10.40 -12.06 -6.00
N GLU A 219 -10.63 -10.77 -5.78
CA GLU A 219 -11.51 -9.95 -6.60
C GLU A 219 -10.73 -9.40 -7.80
N PHE A 220 -11.42 -8.95 -8.85
CA PHE A 220 -10.71 -8.49 -10.04
C PHE A 220 -9.76 -7.31 -9.77
N TRP A 221 -10.10 -6.48 -8.77
CA TRP A 221 -9.35 -5.28 -8.41
C TRP A 221 -8.15 -5.54 -7.49
N ASN A 222 -8.20 -6.58 -6.63
CA ASN A 222 -7.17 -6.86 -5.63
C ASN A 222 -6.49 -8.23 -5.76
N LYS A 223 -6.86 -9.04 -6.75
CA LYS A 223 -6.16 -10.31 -7.01
C LYS A 223 -4.72 -10.03 -7.43
N PRO A 224 -3.76 -10.89 -7.04
CA PRO A 224 -2.36 -10.71 -7.39
C PRO A 224 -2.13 -10.71 -8.91
N GLN A 225 -1.39 -9.72 -9.38
CA GLN A 225 -0.91 -9.56 -10.74
C GLN A 225 0.61 -9.57 -10.71
N LYS A 226 1.24 -10.46 -11.48
CA LYS A 226 2.70 -10.60 -11.49
C LYS A 226 3.32 -9.34 -12.11
N LEU A 227 4.31 -8.77 -11.43
CA LEU A 227 5.11 -7.66 -11.95
C LEU A 227 6.38 -8.20 -12.61
N THR A 228 6.79 -7.60 -13.73
CA THR A 228 7.96 -8.05 -14.48
C THR A 228 9.24 -7.73 -13.71
N GLN A 229 9.99 -8.79 -13.35
CA GLN A 229 11.31 -8.71 -12.74
C GLN A 229 12.39 -9.46 -13.57
N ALA A 230 12.01 -10.05 -14.70
CA ALA A 230 12.93 -10.78 -15.57
C ALA A 230 13.69 -9.84 -16.51
N ASN A 231 14.99 -10.09 -16.69
CA ASN A 231 15.88 -9.30 -17.55
C ASN A 231 15.95 -7.80 -17.20
N CYS A 232 15.70 -7.48 -15.93
CA CYS A 232 15.74 -6.12 -15.41
C CYS A 232 17.17 -5.66 -15.14
N THR A 233 17.44 -4.39 -15.43
CA THR A 233 18.60 -3.66 -14.90
C THR A 233 18.08 -2.70 -13.84
N TYR A 234 18.54 -2.82 -12.59
CA TYR A 234 17.99 -2.00 -11.50
C TYR A 234 18.79 -0.71 -11.31
N PHE A 235 18.08 0.38 -11.02
CA PHE A 235 18.71 1.63 -10.60
C PHE A 235 19.48 1.45 -9.29
N PRO A 236 20.56 2.21 -9.04
CA PRO A 236 21.33 2.14 -7.79
C PRO A 236 20.47 2.37 -6.54
N PHE A 237 20.89 1.82 -5.40
CA PHE A 237 20.30 2.12 -4.09
C PHE A 237 20.84 3.46 -3.59
#